data_AF-A0A3G8GVU4-F1
#
_entry.id   AF-A0A3G8GVU4-F1
#
_cell.length_a   1.000
_cell.length_b   1.000
_cell.length_c   1.000
_cell.angle_alpha   90.00
_cell.angle_beta   90.00
_cell.angle_gamma   90.00
#
_symmetry.space_group_name_H-M   'P 1'
#
loop_
_entity.id
_entity.type
_entity.pdbx_description
1 polymer ?
#
loop_
_entity_poly.entity_id
_entity_poly.type
_entity_poly.pdbx_seq_one_letter_code
_entity_poly.pdbx_strand_id
1 'polypeptide(L)'
;MTAKKSTTALELGWPRRRQESGYFSEVEALTDGIRLDAEFAEEPWLVLCQVSDSFLSEDSGVDARGVHAQAFRQGESFPRAYAEFDLLSPCAGQALEEWQFLDACDSASSALSSMAIALSQSAVQDVGGLLGSAPILHLSRIEVRADQQGQGLGEWLGQFMLRWLCSSFAPGLLIVQPFPLQFESCSPCEGTPSHAAFRDEFEAAAATLAGYYSRTLNVNAVREGDSHLIGALAGWRLLVDEFGWSLAPQKESE
;
A
#
# COMPACT_ATOMS: atom_id res chain seq x y z
N MET A 1 26.18 -45.19 -0.14
CA MET A 1 25.05 -44.53 -0.83
C MET A 1 24.25 -43.79 0.23
N THR A 2 24.59 -42.52 0.46
CA THR A 2 24.03 -41.71 1.54
C THR A 2 22.97 -40.80 0.94
N ALA A 3 21.73 -40.98 1.39
CA ALA A 3 20.57 -40.23 0.96
C ALA A 3 20.74 -38.74 1.27
N LYS A 4 20.63 -37.87 0.26
CA LYS A 4 20.36 -36.44 0.47
C LYS A 4 18.88 -36.30 0.81
N LYS A 5 18.57 -36.14 2.10
CA LYS A 5 17.29 -35.57 2.54
C LYS A 5 17.29 -34.08 2.18
N SER A 6 16.54 -33.72 1.15
CA SER A 6 16.20 -32.35 0.81
C SER A 6 14.72 -32.13 1.07
N THR A 7 14.34 -31.98 2.33
CA THR A 7 13.05 -31.40 2.73
C THR A 7 13.13 -31.02 4.19
N THR A 8 13.08 -29.72 4.51
CA THR A 8 12.28 -29.10 5.61
C THR A 8 12.75 -27.66 5.88
N ALA A 9 12.27 -26.73 5.06
CA ALA A 9 11.93 -25.38 5.52
C ALA A 9 10.40 -25.13 5.41
N LEU A 10 9.63 -26.17 5.08
CA LEU A 10 8.19 -26.12 4.78
C LEU A 10 7.29 -26.60 5.94
N GLU A 11 7.84 -26.99 7.10
CA GLU A 11 7.03 -27.58 8.19
C GLU A 11 7.04 -26.80 9.52
N LEU A 12 7.64 -25.61 9.54
CA LEU A 12 7.48 -24.70 10.67
C LEU A 12 7.19 -23.32 10.08
N GLY A 13 6.03 -22.75 10.42
CA GLY A 13 5.57 -21.41 9.99
C GLY A 13 6.42 -20.29 10.58
N TRP A 14 7.72 -20.27 10.26
CA TRP A 14 8.62 -19.19 10.63
C TRP A 14 8.45 -18.02 9.67
N PRO A 15 8.56 -16.77 10.16
CA PRO A 15 8.57 -15.59 9.31
C PRO A 15 9.60 -15.70 8.17
N ARG A 16 9.22 -15.21 6.99
CA ARG A 16 10.08 -15.10 5.81
C ARG A 16 11.38 -14.41 6.19
N ARG A 17 12.50 -14.99 5.78
CA ARG A 17 13.82 -14.34 5.90
C ARG A 17 14.06 -13.41 4.72
N ARG A 18 14.88 -12.40 4.94
CA ARG A 18 15.36 -11.54 3.86
C ARG A 18 16.17 -12.34 2.85
N GLN A 19 16.02 -11.95 1.60
CA GLN A 19 16.79 -12.42 0.47
C GLN A 19 18.19 -11.82 0.47
N GLU A 20 19.05 -12.29 -0.44
CA GLU A 20 20.41 -11.75 -0.62
C GLU A 20 20.42 -10.26 -0.97
N SER A 21 19.37 -9.77 -1.63
CA SER A 21 19.16 -8.35 -1.94
C SER A 21 18.89 -7.48 -0.71
N GLY A 22 18.65 -8.09 0.46
CA GLY A 22 18.34 -7.40 1.72
C GLY A 22 16.88 -7.00 1.87
N TYR A 23 16.00 -7.45 0.98
CA TYR A 23 14.55 -7.30 1.03
C TYR A 23 13.88 -8.64 1.42
N PHE A 24 12.68 -8.60 1.98
CA PHE A 24 11.76 -9.73 2.09
C PHE A 24 11.21 -10.08 0.71
N SER A 25 10.87 -9.09 -0.11
CA SER A 25 10.33 -9.27 -1.46
C SER A 25 11.42 -9.43 -2.51
N GLU A 26 11.12 -10.07 -3.64
CA GLU A 26 11.98 -10.00 -4.82
C GLU A 26 11.80 -8.60 -5.42
N VAL A 27 12.88 -7.82 -5.49
CA VAL A 27 12.86 -6.44 -6.00
C VAL A 27 13.85 -6.36 -7.16
N GLU A 28 13.34 -6.30 -8.38
CA GLU A 28 14.14 -6.02 -9.57
C GLU A 28 14.36 -4.51 -9.70
N ALA A 29 15.59 -4.08 -9.99
CA ALA A 29 15.89 -2.67 -10.14
C ALA A 29 15.21 -2.11 -11.41
N LEU A 30 14.47 -1.01 -11.25
CA LEU A 30 13.89 -0.28 -12.37
C LEU A 30 15.02 0.30 -13.23
N THR A 31 14.94 0.05 -14.54
CA THR A 31 15.95 0.53 -15.50
C THR A 31 15.50 1.78 -16.25
N ASP A 32 14.20 2.07 -16.24
CA ASP A 32 13.54 3.21 -16.88
C ASP A 32 12.39 3.74 -16.03
N GLY A 33 11.82 4.87 -16.45
CA GLY A 33 10.75 5.57 -15.74
C GLY A 33 11.03 7.05 -15.56
N ILE A 34 10.12 7.71 -14.85
CA ILE A 34 10.22 9.11 -14.45
C ILE A 34 11.33 9.24 -13.42
N ARG A 35 12.30 10.10 -13.72
CA ARG A 35 13.43 10.40 -12.84
C ARG A 35 13.07 11.60 -11.98
N LEU A 36 13.04 11.39 -10.66
CA LEU A 36 12.74 12.42 -9.69
C LEU A 36 13.98 12.64 -8.82
N ASP A 37 14.61 13.80 -8.98
CA ASP A 37 15.70 14.21 -8.11
C ASP A 37 15.15 14.53 -6.73
N ALA A 38 15.82 14.03 -5.70
CA ALA A 38 15.36 14.13 -4.33
C ALA A 38 16.53 14.30 -3.37
N GLU A 39 16.24 14.72 -2.15
CA GLU A 39 17.22 14.87 -1.08
C GLU A 39 16.75 14.11 0.15
N PHE A 40 17.63 13.30 0.73
CA PHE A 40 17.39 12.59 1.98
C PHE A 40 18.61 12.70 2.88
N ALA A 41 18.41 13.18 4.11
CA ALA A 41 19.47 13.43 5.08
C ALA A 41 20.62 14.30 4.50
N GLU A 42 20.27 15.39 3.80
CA GLU A 42 21.21 16.33 3.15
C GLU A 42 22.08 15.71 2.05
N GLU A 43 21.76 14.48 1.62
CA GLU A 43 22.43 13.81 0.52
C GLU A 43 21.55 13.79 -0.73
N PRO A 44 22.15 13.78 -1.94
CA PRO A 44 21.42 13.63 -3.19
C PRO A 44 20.96 12.19 -3.41
N TRP A 45 19.68 12.04 -3.77
CA TRP A 45 19.04 10.78 -4.09
C TRP A 45 18.31 10.87 -5.43
N LEU A 46 18.15 9.71 -6.06
CA LEU A 46 17.33 9.53 -7.23
C LEU A 46 16.15 8.64 -6.86
N VAL A 47 14.93 9.08 -7.16
CA VAL A 47 13.76 8.22 -7.16
C VAL A 47 13.38 7.93 -8.61
N LEU A 48 13.41 6.66 -8.99
CA LEU A 48 12.85 6.18 -10.25
C LEU A 48 11.40 5.76 -10.00
N CYS A 49 10.49 6.35 -10.74
CA CYS A 49 9.06 6.06 -10.65
C CYS A 49 8.53 5.57 -12.00
N GLN A 50 7.85 4.44 -11.99
CA GLN A 50 7.07 3.94 -13.12
C GLN A 50 5.59 3.99 -12.77
N VAL A 51 4.78 4.38 -13.74
CA VAL A 51 3.32 4.30 -13.69
C VAL A 51 2.91 3.39 -14.84
N SER A 52 2.21 2.30 -14.52
CA SER A 52 1.73 1.38 -15.56
C SER A 52 0.56 1.98 -16.34
N ASP A 53 0.28 1.39 -17.50
CA ASP A 53 -1.04 1.51 -18.09
C ASP A 53 -2.10 0.85 -17.17
N SER A 54 -3.38 1.10 -17.46
CA SER A 54 -4.46 0.41 -16.73
C SER A 54 -4.29 -1.10 -16.87
N PHE A 55 -4.27 -1.81 -15.74
CA PHE A 55 -4.31 -3.28 -15.74
C PHE A 55 -5.74 -3.84 -15.75
N LEU A 56 -6.75 -2.95 -15.75
CA LEU A 56 -8.15 -3.28 -15.97
C LEU A 56 -8.61 -2.90 -17.38
N SER A 57 -9.56 -3.67 -17.91
CA SER A 57 -10.25 -3.34 -19.17
C SER A 57 -11.10 -2.09 -19.04
N GLU A 58 -11.23 -1.30 -20.10
CA GLU A 58 -12.06 -0.08 -20.13
C GLU A 58 -13.52 -0.32 -19.72
N ASP A 59 -14.06 -1.52 -20.00
CA ASP A 59 -15.43 -1.93 -19.65
C ASP A 59 -15.68 -2.07 -18.14
N SER A 60 -14.64 -2.06 -17.29
CA SER A 60 -14.76 -2.14 -15.83
C SER A 60 -15.32 -0.85 -15.20
N GLY A 61 -15.25 0.27 -15.93
CA GLY A 61 -15.54 1.61 -15.40
C GLY A 61 -14.46 2.18 -14.47
N VAL A 62 -13.41 1.42 -14.18
CA VAL A 62 -12.29 1.80 -13.29
C VAL A 62 -10.96 1.73 -14.04
N ASP A 63 -10.25 2.84 -14.09
CA ASP A 63 -8.85 2.93 -14.48
C ASP A 63 -7.98 2.61 -13.26
N ALA A 64 -7.29 1.47 -13.30
CA ALA A 64 -6.46 0.99 -12.20
C ALA A 64 -5.01 0.84 -12.66
N ARG A 65 -4.11 1.63 -12.08
CA ARG A 65 -2.70 1.72 -12.47
C ARG A 65 -1.79 1.41 -11.30
N GLY A 66 -0.75 0.61 -11.55
CA GLY A 66 0.32 0.37 -10.60
C GLY A 66 1.34 1.50 -10.66
N VAL A 67 1.81 1.93 -9.50
CA VAL A 67 2.91 2.88 -9.35
C VAL A 67 4.02 2.22 -8.57
N HIS A 68 5.18 2.09 -9.21
CA HIS A 68 6.38 1.50 -8.61
C HIS A 68 7.44 2.58 -8.45
N ALA A 69 7.96 2.73 -7.23
CA ALA A 69 8.97 3.74 -6.92
C ALA A 69 10.17 3.12 -6.22
N GLN A 70 11.36 3.43 -6.71
CA GLN A 70 12.62 2.94 -6.16
C GLN A 70 13.57 4.09 -5.86
N ALA A 71 14.06 4.11 -4.61
CA ALA A 71 15.02 5.10 -4.15
C ALA A 71 16.45 4.57 -4.25
N PHE A 72 17.31 5.35 -4.90
CA PHE A 72 18.73 5.09 -5.07
C PHE A 72 19.52 6.22 -4.44
N ARG A 73 20.53 5.85 -3.65
CA ARG A 73 21.58 6.80 -3.30
C ARG A 73 22.40 7.07 -4.56
N GLN A 74 22.83 8.33 -4.75
CA GLN A 74 23.57 8.70 -5.95
C GLN A 74 24.80 7.77 -6.19
N GLY A 75 24.93 7.26 -7.41
CA GLY A 75 26.02 6.38 -7.82
C GLY A 75 25.80 4.89 -7.53
N GLU A 76 24.67 4.51 -6.93
CA GLU A 76 24.35 3.10 -6.70
C GLU A 76 23.47 2.50 -7.80
N SER A 77 23.68 1.20 -8.05
CA SER A 77 22.93 0.42 -9.05
C SER A 77 21.74 -0.34 -8.47
N PHE A 78 21.63 -0.42 -7.13
CA PHE A 78 20.59 -1.18 -6.45
C PHE A 78 19.75 -0.27 -5.57
N PRO A 79 18.42 -0.43 -5.58
CA PRO A 79 17.56 0.37 -4.74
C PRO A 79 17.86 0.13 -3.26
N ARG A 80 17.58 1.15 -2.45
CA ARG A 80 17.73 1.16 -1.00
C ARG A 80 16.37 1.13 -0.31
N ALA A 81 15.35 1.65 -0.98
CA ALA A 81 13.96 1.52 -0.59
C ALA A 81 13.07 1.41 -1.82
N TYR A 82 11.89 0.85 -1.60
CA TYR A 82 10.89 0.55 -2.60
C TYR A 82 9.49 0.89 -2.08
N ALA A 83 8.63 1.40 -2.94
CA ALA A 83 7.21 1.59 -2.64
C ALA A 83 6.34 1.19 -3.83
N GLU A 84 5.20 0.58 -3.53
CA GLU A 84 4.13 0.25 -4.48
C GLU A 84 2.86 0.96 -4.07
N PHE A 85 2.20 1.54 -5.07
CA PHE A 85 0.86 2.06 -4.92
C PHE A 85 -0.04 1.53 -6.05
N ASP A 86 -1.32 1.43 -5.77
CA ASP A 86 -2.36 1.29 -6.78
C ASP A 86 -3.15 2.61 -6.83
N LEU A 87 -3.27 3.18 -8.02
CA LEU A 87 -4.10 4.35 -8.29
C LEU A 87 -5.39 3.88 -8.95
N LEU A 88 -6.52 4.12 -8.30
CA LEU A 88 -7.85 3.77 -8.80
C LEU A 88 -8.61 5.06 -9.13
N SER A 89 -9.05 5.19 -10.37
CA SER A 89 -9.78 6.36 -10.88
C SER A 89 -11.00 5.91 -11.68
N PRO A 90 -12.07 6.72 -11.79
CA PRO A 90 -13.15 6.42 -12.71
C PRO A 90 -12.66 6.58 -14.16
N CYS A 91 -13.15 5.72 -15.06
CA CYS A 91 -12.98 5.94 -16.49
C CYS A 91 -13.62 7.27 -16.90
N ALA A 92 -12.97 8.01 -17.81
CA ALA A 92 -13.40 9.35 -18.18
C ALA A 92 -14.85 9.38 -18.69
N GLY A 93 -15.69 10.23 -18.09
CA GLY A 93 -17.07 10.46 -18.52
C GLY A 93 -18.07 9.39 -18.08
N GLN A 94 -17.69 8.45 -17.21
CA GLN A 94 -18.59 7.44 -16.66
C GLN A 94 -18.90 7.73 -15.19
N ALA A 95 -20.18 7.63 -14.82
CA ALA A 95 -20.57 7.50 -13.43
C ALA A 95 -20.30 6.05 -13.01
N LEU A 96 -19.66 5.87 -11.87
CA LEU A 96 -19.31 4.55 -11.34
C LEU A 96 -20.28 4.20 -10.21
N GLU A 97 -21.01 3.11 -10.37
CA GLU A 97 -21.80 2.52 -9.28
C GLU A 97 -20.90 1.66 -8.38
N GLU A 98 -21.22 1.55 -7.08
CA GLU A 98 -20.41 0.77 -6.12
C GLU A 98 -20.14 -0.67 -6.57
N TRP A 99 -21.12 -1.35 -7.16
CA TRP A 99 -20.94 -2.73 -7.61
C TRP A 99 -19.89 -2.86 -8.73
N GLN A 100 -19.76 -1.86 -9.60
CA GLN A 100 -18.74 -1.83 -10.65
C GLN A 100 -17.35 -1.68 -10.04
N PHE A 101 -17.23 -0.83 -9.02
CA PHE A 101 -15.99 -0.68 -8.26
C PHE A 101 -15.57 -1.99 -7.58
N LEU A 102 -16.52 -2.66 -6.92
CA LEU A 102 -16.28 -3.95 -6.26
C LEU A 102 -15.85 -5.03 -7.26
N ASP A 103 -16.56 -5.16 -8.38
CA ASP A 103 -16.26 -6.15 -9.44
C ASP A 103 -14.90 -5.90 -10.11
N ALA A 104 -14.58 -4.63 -10.37
CA ALA A 104 -13.29 -4.20 -10.89
C ALA A 104 -12.14 -4.58 -9.94
N CYS A 105 -12.30 -4.32 -8.64
CA CYS A 105 -11.30 -4.66 -7.63
C CYS A 105 -11.15 -6.18 -7.44
N ASP A 106 -12.25 -6.92 -7.52
CA ASP A 106 -12.25 -8.39 -7.45
C ASP A 106 -11.51 -9.02 -8.63
N SER A 107 -11.75 -8.49 -9.83
CA SER A 107 -11.07 -8.92 -11.05
C SER A 107 -9.57 -8.58 -11.07
N ALA A 108 -9.17 -7.52 -10.36
CA ALA A 108 -7.78 -7.07 -10.33
C ALA A 108 -6.89 -7.93 -9.42
N SER A 109 -7.23 -8.03 -8.14
CA SER A 109 -6.45 -8.81 -7.16
C SER A 109 -7.22 -9.05 -5.87
N SER A 110 -6.82 -10.09 -5.12
CA SER A 110 -7.38 -10.36 -3.79
C SER A 110 -7.14 -9.22 -2.79
N ALA A 111 -6.03 -8.48 -2.93
CA ALA A 111 -5.72 -7.34 -2.07
C ALA A 111 -6.68 -6.17 -2.33
N LEU A 112 -6.89 -5.81 -3.59
CA LEU A 112 -7.82 -4.75 -3.97
C LEU A 112 -9.28 -5.15 -3.68
N SER A 113 -9.65 -6.41 -3.90
CA SER A 113 -10.95 -6.96 -3.51
C SER A 113 -11.20 -6.80 -2.00
N SER A 114 -10.25 -7.23 -1.17
CA SER A 114 -10.35 -7.10 0.29
C SER A 114 -10.44 -5.64 0.74
N MET A 115 -9.69 -4.75 0.09
CA MET A 115 -9.73 -3.32 0.36
C MET A 115 -11.09 -2.73 0.00
N ALA A 116 -11.60 -2.99 -1.21
CA ALA A 116 -12.85 -2.46 -1.70
C ALA A 116 -14.05 -2.90 -0.85
N ILE A 117 -14.06 -4.17 -0.41
CA ILE A 117 -15.04 -4.70 0.53
C ILE A 117 -14.97 -3.97 1.87
N ALA A 118 -13.77 -3.80 2.44
CA ALA A 118 -13.58 -3.13 3.73
C ALA A 118 -14.04 -1.66 3.70
N LEU A 119 -13.74 -0.95 2.61
CA LEU A 119 -14.21 0.42 2.40
C LEU A 119 -15.74 0.49 2.34
N SER A 120 -16.36 -0.35 1.51
CA SER A 120 -17.81 -0.32 1.27
C SER A 120 -18.61 -0.68 2.52
N GLN A 121 -18.07 -1.54 3.39
CA GLN A 121 -18.71 -1.91 4.67
C GLN A 121 -18.70 -0.78 5.72
N SER A 122 -17.79 0.18 5.60
CA SER A 122 -17.56 1.23 6.59
C SER A 122 -17.89 2.63 6.09
N ALA A 123 -18.14 2.80 4.79
CA ALA A 123 -18.50 4.08 4.19
C ALA A 123 -19.97 4.45 4.46
N VAL A 124 -20.21 5.74 4.69
CA VAL A 124 -21.57 6.32 4.80
C VAL A 124 -22.16 6.58 3.41
N GLN A 125 -21.32 6.71 2.39
CA GLN A 125 -21.68 7.01 1.00
C GLN A 125 -21.17 5.91 0.07
N ASP A 126 -21.83 5.78 -1.08
CA ASP A 126 -21.42 4.90 -2.17
C ASP A 126 -19.97 5.18 -2.59
N VAL A 127 -19.11 4.16 -2.53
CA VAL A 127 -17.67 4.29 -2.82
C VAL A 127 -17.41 4.55 -4.31
N GLY A 128 -18.30 4.10 -5.20
CA GLY A 128 -18.27 4.47 -6.62
C GLY A 128 -18.51 5.97 -6.82
N GLY A 129 -19.44 6.56 -6.06
CA GLY A 129 -19.66 8.01 -6.01
C GLY A 129 -18.44 8.80 -5.49
N LEU A 130 -17.70 8.23 -4.53
CA LEU A 130 -16.44 8.80 -4.04
C LEU A 130 -15.36 8.79 -5.12
N LEU A 131 -15.19 7.68 -5.82
CA LEU A 131 -14.27 7.59 -6.97
C LEU A 131 -14.64 8.58 -8.07
N GLY A 132 -15.93 8.78 -8.33
CA GLY A 132 -16.43 9.81 -9.24
C GLY A 132 -16.00 11.24 -8.87
N SER A 133 -15.59 11.46 -7.62
CA SER A 133 -15.19 12.76 -7.09
C SER A 133 -13.68 12.95 -7.02
N ALA A 134 -12.92 11.90 -6.66
CA ALA A 134 -11.46 11.89 -6.74
C ALA A 134 -10.89 10.47 -6.77
N PRO A 135 -9.70 10.28 -7.36
CA PRO A 135 -9.00 9.00 -7.32
C PRO A 135 -8.70 8.52 -5.89
N ILE A 136 -8.66 7.21 -5.73
CA ILE A 136 -8.20 6.52 -4.53
C ILE A 136 -6.76 6.09 -4.76
N LEU A 137 -5.91 6.32 -3.77
CA LEU A 137 -4.55 5.82 -3.74
C LEU A 137 -4.42 4.76 -2.66
N HIS A 138 -4.04 3.55 -3.04
CA HIS A 138 -3.75 2.46 -2.12
C HIS A 138 -2.23 2.27 -2.02
N LEU A 139 -1.66 2.41 -0.83
CA LEU A 139 -0.27 2.04 -0.57
C LEU A 139 -0.23 0.55 -0.21
N SER A 140 0.17 -0.27 -1.18
CA SER A 140 0.22 -1.71 -1.03
C SER A 140 1.52 -2.17 -0.38
N ARG A 141 2.64 -1.47 -0.61
CA ARG A 141 3.94 -1.89 -0.07
C ARG A 141 4.89 -0.71 0.13
N ILE A 142 5.61 -0.72 1.26
CA ILE A 142 6.86 0.02 1.43
C ILE A 142 7.88 -0.93 2.02
N GLU A 143 9.05 -1.00 1.42
CA GLU A 143 10.15 -1.82 1.90
C GLU A 143 11.49 -1.08 1.89
N VAL A 144 12.26 -1.26 2.95
CA VAL A 144 13.60 -0.67 3.11
C VAL A 144 14.61 -1.78 3.25
N ARG A 145 15.68 -1.68 2.46
CA ARG A 145 16.77 -2.65 2.46
C ARG A 145 17.36 -2.80 3.85
N ALA A 146 17.72 -4.04 4.20
CA ALA A 146 18.17 -4.43 5.53
C ALA A 146 19.19 -3.50 6.19
N ASP A 147 20.16 -3.02 5.42
CA ASP A 147 21.27 -2.20 5.87
C ASP A 147 20.93 -0.70 6.00
N GLN A 148 19.69 -0.31 5.70
CA GLN A 148 19.18 1.07 5.77
C GLN A 148 18.03 1.24 6.77
N GLN A 149 17.67 0.17 7.49
CA GLN A 149 16.56 0.22 8.44
C GLN A 149 16.86 1.14 9.63
N GLY A 150 15.79 1.74 10.16
CA GLY A 150 15.88 2.68 11.28
C GLY A 150 16.38 4.08 10.94
N GLN A 151 16.66 4.37 9.66
CA GLN A 151 17.15 5.68 9.22
C GLN A 151 16.04 6.64 8.76
N GLY A 152 14.79 6.17 8.67
CA GLY A 152 13.66 6.98 8.17
C GLY A 152 13.48 6.95 6.65
N LEU A 153 14.27 6.15 5.91
CA LEU A 153 14.23 6.11 4.44
C LEU A 153 12.84 5.71 3.87
N GLY A 154 12.15 4.77 4.53
CA GLY A 154 10.80 4.35 4.10
C GLY A 154 9.76 5.45 4.28
N GLU A 155 9.85 6.23 5.36
CA GLU A 155 8.97 7.37 5.63
C GLU A 155 9.17 8.44 4.56
N TRP A 156 10.44 8.78 4.33
CA TRP A 156 10.81 9.76 3.33
C TRP A 156 10.32 9.36 1.94
N LEU A 157 10.54 8.10 1.51
CA LEU A 157 10.12 7.64 0.19
C LEU A 157 8.59 7.67 0.08
N GLY A 158 7.87 7.17 1.09
CA GLY A 158 6.41 7.18 1.13
C GLY A 158 5.85 8.59 1.00
N GLN A 159 6.34 9.54 1.81
CA GLN A 159 5.89 10.94 1.75
C GLN A 159 6.31 11.65 0.46
N PHE A 160 7.51 11.37 -0.05
CA PHE A 160 8.00 11.93 -1.30
C PHE A 160 7.10 11.51 -2.47
N MET A 161 6.82 10.21 -2.56
CA MET A 161 5.92 9.68 -3.59
C MET A 161 4.49 10.17 -3.41
N LEU A 162 3.99 10.26 -2.17
CA LEU A 162 2.66 10.79 -1.92
C LEU A 162 2.51 12.23 -2.42
N ARG A 163 3.50 13.10 -2.16
CA ARG A 163 3.51 14.48 -2.69
C ARG A 163 3.49 14.50 -4.22
N TRP A 164 4.32 13.67 -4.85
CA TRP A 164 4.38 13.59 -6.31
C TRP A 164 3.07 13.10 -6.91
N LEU A 165 2.47 12.05 -6.34
CA LEU A 165 1.18 11.49 -6.76
C LEU A 165 0.03 12.47 -6.56
N CYS A 166 0.00 13.19 -5.43
CA CYS A 166 -0.94 14.27 -5.19
C CYS A 166 -0.87 15.36 -6.27
N SER A 167 0.35 15.75 -6.68
CA SER A 167 0.52 16.77 -7.72
C SER A 167 0.17 16.27 -9.14
N SER A 168 0.31 14.97 -9.40
CA SER A 168 0.16 14.40 -10.74
C SER A 168 -1.26 13.90 -11.02
N PHE A 169 -1.95 13.37 -10.00
CA PHE A 169 -3.23 12.68 -10.15
C PHE A 169 -4.34 13.22 -9.26
N ALA A 170 -4.04 14.14 -8.33
CA ALA A 170 -5.00 14.70 -7.38
C ALA A 170 -5.92 13.67 -6.66
N PRO A 171 -5.40 12.53 -6.15
CA PRO A 171 -6.19 11.61 -5.34
C PRO A 171 -6.76 12.28 -4.09
N GLY A 172 -7.94 11.83 -3.66
CA GLY A 172 -8.63 12.37 -2.49
C GLY A 172 -8.51 11.51 -1.23
N LEU A 173 -8.27 10.21 -1.41
CA LEU A 173 -8.20 9.23 -0.33
C LEU A 173 -6.92 8.42 -0.44
N LEU A 174 -6.18 8.32 0.67
CA LEU A 174 -5.10 7.36 0.85
C LEU A 174 -5.61 6.19 1.69
N ILE A 175 -5.29 4.98 1.26
CA ILE A 175 -5.57 3.74 1.97
C ILE A 175 -4.27 2.99 2.17
N VAL A 176 -4.09 2.42 3.36
CA VAL A 176 -2.92 1.61 3.70
C VAL A 176 -3.40 0.34 4.38
N GLN A 177 -2.88 -0.82 3.96
CA GLN A 177 -3.04 -2.07 4.68
C GLN A 177 -1.76 -2.35 5.49
N PRO A 178 -1.78 -2.28 6.83
CA PRO A 178 -0.61 -2.61 7.65
C PRO A 178 -0.34 -4.12 7.63
N PHE A 179 0.40 -4.59 6.63
CA PHE A 179 0.78 -6.00 6.52
C PHE A 179 2.30 -6.15 6.73
N PRO A 180 2.75 -6.77 7.83
CA PRO A 180 4.16 -7.04 8.01
C PRO A 180 4.61 -8.19 7.07
N LEU A 181 5.34 -7.84 6.02
CA LEU A 181 5.77 -8.74 4.93
C LEU A 181 6.52 -9.99 5.40
N GLN A 182 7.16 -9.96 6.57
CA GLN A 182 7.78 -11.15 7.13
C GLN A 182 6.77 -12.28 7.41
N PHE A 183 5.47 -12.00 7.50
CA PHE A 183 4.44 -13.01 7.69
C PHE A 183 3.79 -13.50 6.39
N GLU A 184 4.24 -12.99 5.24
CA GLU A 184 3.76 -13.42 3.93
C GLU A 184 3.95 -14.94 3.76
N SER A 185 2.87 -15.65 3.45
CA SER A 185 2.84 -17.11 3.23
C SER A 185 3.19 -18.00 4.44
N CYS A 186 3.28 -17.47 5.66
CA CYS A 186 3.64 -18.26 6.84
C CYS A 186 2.53 -18.40 7.89
N SER A 187 1.28 -18.08 7.53
CA SER A 187 0.12 -18.28 8.40
C SER A 187 -0.15 -19.78 8.64
N PRO A 188 -0.02 -20.30 9.87
CA PRO A 188 -0.32 -21.69 10.18
C PRO A 188 -1.83 -21.94 10.19
N CYS A 189 -2.23 -23.18 9.92
CA CYS A 189 -3.64 -23.58 9.94
C CYS A 189 -4.32 -23.19 11.26
N GLU A 190 -5.55 -22.68 11.14
CA GLU A 190 -6.41 -22.37 12.28
C GLU A 190 -6.58 -23.60 13.18
N GLY A 191 -6.59 -23.37 14.50
CA GLY A 191 -6.76 -24.42 15.51
C GLY A 191 -5.48 -25.18 15.91
N THR A 192 -4.33 -24.87 15.31
CA THR A 192 -3.04 -25.42 15.76
C THR A 192 -2.48 -24.61 16.95
N PRO A 193 -1.72 -25.22 17.88
CA PRO A 193 -1.09 -24.48 18.99
C PRO A 193 -0.14 -23.37 18.53
N SER A 194 0.51 -23.55 17.38
CA SER A 194 1.38 -22.54 16.77
C SER A 194 0.61 -21.37 16.16
N HIS A 195 -0.69 -21.52 15.87
CA HIS A 195 -1.52 -20.44 15.35
C HIS A 195 -1.72 -19.31 16.35
N ALA A 196 -1.90 -19.62 17.63
CA ALA A 196 -2.05 -18.59 18.66
C ALA A 196 -0.78 -17.72 18.77
N ALA A 197 0.40 -18.35 18.87
CA ALA A 197 1.67 -17.63 18.96
C ALA A 197 1.97 -16.81 17.69
N PHE A 198 1.72 -17.39 16.51
CA PHE A 198 1.82 -16.68 15.24
C PHE A 198 0.93 -15.42 15.22
N ARG A 199 -0.33 -15.57 15.65
CA ARG A 199 -1.30 -14.47 15.63
C ARG A 199 -0.87 -13.35 16.56
N ASP A 200 -0.41 -13.66 17.77
CA ASP A 200 0.03 -12.65 18.73
C ASP A 200 1.25 -11.86 18.19
N GLU A 201 2.21 -12.54 17.55
CA GLU A 201 3.37 -11.88 16.90
C GLU A 201 2.96 -11.04 15.69
N PHE A 202 2.06 -11.55 14.86
CA PHE A 202 1.52 -10.85 13.70
C PHE A 202 0.79 -9.57 14.12
N GLU A 203 -0.13 -9.68 15.08
CA GLU A 203 -0.91 -8.55 15.59
C GLU A 203 -0.02 -7.46 16.20
N ALA A 204 1.00 -7.84 16.96
CA ALA A 204 1.97 -6.89 17.53
C ALA A 204 2.76 -6.14 16.43
N ALA A 205 3.20 -6.85 15.40
CA ALA A 205 3.91 -6.25 14.27
C ALA A 205 2.99 -5.36 13.42
N ALA A 206 1.76 -5.81 13.17
CA ALA A 206 0.75 -5.06 12.43
C ALA A 206 0.37 -3.78 13.17
N ALA A 207 0.17 -3.83 14.50
CA ALA A 207 -0.08 -2.66 15.33
C ALA A 207 1.09 -1.67 15.33
N THR A 208 2.33 -2.17 15.32
CA THR A 208 3.53 -1.32 15.21
C THR A 208 3.56 -0.59 13.87
N LEU A 209 3.29 -1.30 12.75
CA LEU A 209 3.20 -0.71 11.42
C LEU A 209 2.03 0.27 11.31
N ALA A 210 0.87 -0.07 11.87
CA ALA A 210 -0.29 0.81 11.87
C ALA A 210 0.03 2.14 12.55
N GLY A 211 0.61 2.08 13.76
CA GLY A 211 1.04 3.28 14.48
C GLY A 211 2.12 4.07 13.73
N TYR A 212 3.02 3.40 13.01
CA TYR A 212 3.99 4.05 12.14
C TYR A 212 3.31 4.80 10.97
N TYR A 213 2.42 4.15 10.23
CA TYR A 213 1.70 4.78 9.12
C TYR A 213 0.78 5.91 9.59
N SER A 214 0.11 5.75 10.73
CA SER A 214 -0.71 6.83 11.29
C SER A 214 0.08 8.09 11.59
N ARG A 215 1.29 7.96 12.14
CA ARG A 215 2.15 9.12 12.42
C ARG A 215 2.75 9.74 11.16
N THR A 216 3.11 8.92 10.18
CA THR A 216 3.94 9.36 9.04
C THR A 216 3.13 9.74 7.80
N LEU A 217 1.96 9.13 7.61
CA LEU A 217 1.07 9.32 6.46
C LEU A 217 -0.31 9.89 6.86
N ASN A 218 -0.54 10.16 8.15
CA ASN A 218 -1.79 10.71 8.68
C ASN A 218 -3.03 9.87 8.31
N VAL A 219 -2.91 8.53 8.41
CA VAL A 219 -3.98 7.56 8.16
C VAL A 219 -4.45 6.91 9.47
N ASN A 220 -5.73 6.58 9.59
CA ASN A 220 -6.26 5.95 10.81
C ASN A 220 -7.30 4.89 10.45
N ALA A 221 -7.44 3.90 11.34
CA ALA A 221 -8.57 2.97 11.28
C ALA A 221 -9.86 3.76 11.56
N VAL A 222 -10.94 3.45 10.83
CA VAL A 222 -12.24 4.09 11.05
C VAL A 222 -12.91 3.50 12.28
N ARG A 223 -12.77 2.19 12.46
CA ARG A 223 -13.32 1.41 13.58
C ARG A 223 -12.26 0.50 14.18
N GLU A 224 -12.51 0.08 15.42
CA GLU A 224 -11.71 -0.94 16.07
C GLU A 224 -11.80 -2.26 15.31
N GLY A 225 -10.64 -2.84 14.97
CA GLY A 225 -10.56 -4.08 14.20
C GLY A 225 -10.50 -3.90 12.68
N ASP A 226 -10.59 -2.68 12.15
CA ASP A 226 -10.40 -2.45 10.72
C ASP A 226 -8.98 -2.85 10.30
N SER A 227 -8.89 -3.65 9.24
CA SER A 227 -7.63 -4.11 8.66
C SER A 227 -6.93 -3.05 7.79
N HIS A 228 -7.62 -1.94 7.50
CA HIS A 228 -7.15 -0.86 6.65
C HIS A 228 -7.18 0.47 7.40
N LEU A 229 -6.20 1.32 7.10
CA LEU A 229 -6.14 2.70 7.58
C LEU A 229 -6.44 3.61 6.41
N ILE A 230 -7.23 4.66 6.65
CA ILE A 230 -7.58 5.64 5.64
C ILE A 230 -7.22 7.06 6.08
N GLY A 231 -6.92 7.92 5.13
CA GLY A 231 -6.64 9.34 5.37
C GLY A 231 -7.02 10.18 4.15
N ALA A 232 -7.52 11.39 4.41
CA ALA A 232 -7.79 12.34 3.33
C ALA A 232 -6.48 12.97 2.82
N LEU A 233 -6.43 13.20 1.52
CA LEU A 233 -5.33 13.89 0.84
C LEU A 233 -5.70 15.35 0.57
N ALA A 234 -4.73 16.11 0.04
CA ALA A 234 -4.85 17.56 -0.12
C ALA A 234 -6.12 17.96 -0.90
N GLY A 235 -6.87 18.94 -0.37
CA GLY A 235 -8.15 19.37 -0.95
C GLY A 235 -9.36 18.58 -0.45
N TRP A 236 -9.15 17.56 0.38
CA TRP A 236 -10.20 16.71 0.93
C TRP A 236 -10.14 16.65 2.46
N ARG A 237 -11.28 16.34 3.06
CA ARG A 237 -11.42 16.08 4.49
C ARG A 237 -12.11 14.75 4.69
N LEU A 238 -11.54 13.93 5.56
CA LEU A 238 -12.17 12.72 6.05
C LEU A 238 -13.10 13.09 7.21
N LEU A 239 -14.35 12.69 7.11
CA LEU A 239 -15.36 12.81 8.16
C LEU A 239 -15.62 11.42 8.70
N VAL A 240 -15.45 11.24 10.01
CA VAL A 240 -15.67 9.95 10.69
C VAL A 240 -16.63 10.18 11.85
N ASP A 241 -17.66 9.36 11.93
CA ASP A 241 -18.64 9.31 13.01
C ASP A 241 -19.05 7.86 13.33
N GLU A 242 -20.09 7.68 14.15
CA GLU A 242 -20.58 6.35 14.53
C GLU A 242 -21.15 5.55 13.35
N PHE A 243 -21.64 6.22 12.30
CA PHE A 243 -22.24 5.60 11.12
C PHE A 243 -21.17 5.13 10.12
N GLY A 244 -19.99 5.72 10.16
CA GLY A 244 -18.87 5.31 9.33
C GLY A 244 -17.99 6.49 8.92
N TRP A 245 -17.51 6.46 7.69
CA TRP A 245 -16.72 7.55 7.13
C TRP A 245 -17.29 8.09 5.81
N SER A 246 -16.96 9.34 5.50
CA SER A 246 -17.19 9.95 4.20
C SER A 246 -16.06 10.94 3.86
N LEU A 247 -15.95 11.28 2.58
CA LEU A 247 -14.98 12.25 2.09
C LEU A 247 -15.71 13.49 1.58
N ALA A 248 -15.25 14.66 2.00
CA ALA A 248 -15.82 15.94 1.56
C ALA A 248 -14.72 16.86 1.05
N PRO A 249 -14.99 17.70 0.03
CA PRO A 249 -14.05 18.75 -0.37
C PRO A 249 -13.74 19.65 0.82
N GLN A 250 -12.46 19.94 1.03
CA GLN A 250 -12.03 20.91 2.01
C GLN A 250 -12.37 22.31 1.48
N LYS A 251 -13.40 22.94 2.05
CA LYS A 251 -13.68 24.35 1.77
C LYS A 251 -12.50 25.17 2.28
N GLU A 252 -11.86 25.94 1.39
CA GLU A 252 -10.93 26.98 1.81
C GLU A 252 -11.72 27.97 2.68
N SER A 253 -11.27 28.17 3.92
CA SER A 253 -11.81 29.23 4.77
C SER A 253 -11.42 30.56 4.12
N GLU A 254 -12.41 31.33 3.64
CA GLU A 254 -12.24 32.74 3.27
C GLU A 254 -11.70 33.58 4.43
#